data_AF-A0A816YN21-F1
#
_entry.id   AF-A0A816YN21-F1
#
_cell.length_a   1.000
_cell.length_b   1.000
_cell.length_c   1.000
_cell.angle_alpha   90.00
_cell.angle_beta   90.00
_cell.angle_gamma   90.00
#
_symmetry.space_group_name_H-M   'P 1'
#
loop_
_entity.id
_entity.type
_entity.pdbx_description
1 polymer ?
#
loop_
_entity_poly.entity_id
_entity_poly.type
_entity_poly.pdbx_seq_one_letter_code
_entity_poly.pdbx_strand_id
1 'polypeptide(L)'
;MYLLVPQHPLQSWMDPREQALVVQYLQRSNQTTRQKQIGSGATMLEYGAGSSTFFYSNYVHRYVSIEHNMDYCRILERMAASQPNRSIIISYMKSDSSGFIETNRFKQNVPLSNVDPSIQIYCIIPTYAMLFRRFWHIGERSTYSMYQNYVDFVSSYLHNQLFDFVLIDGRARPQVAYVVLKHLNGPHAKVFVHDWNKRTGYHVIVHEFYNIVSRQIESDQLGGGGLVVLERKLYVRGTAKIAEIQWKKSKEPSWWL
;
A
#
# COMPACT_ATOMS: atom_id res chain seq x y z
N MET A 1 -9.94 -2.70 -22.99
CA MET A 1 -9.30 -3.72 -22.14
C MET A 1 -10.33 -4.12 -21.10
N TYR A 2 -10.94 -5.29 -21.27
CA TYR A 2 -11.93 -5.79 -20.31
C TYR A 2 -11.19 -6.06 -19.00
N LEU A 3 -11.56 -5.34 -17.94
CA LEU A 3 -11.15 -5.68 -16.58
C LEU A 3 -11.79 -7.05 -16.30
N LEU A 4 -10.97 -8.10 -16.32
CA LEU A 4 -11.37 -9.41 -15.82
C LEU A 4 -11.66 -9.24 -14.34
N VAL A 5 -12.95 -9.09 -14.00
CA VAL A 5 -13.42 -9.18 -12.62
C VAL A 5 -13.11 -10.60 -12.16
N PRO A 6 -12.39 -10.80 -11.03
CA PRO A 6 -12.10 -12.13 -10.52
C PRO A 6 -13.40 -12.94 -10.36
N GLN A 7 -13.39 -14.19 -10.85
CA GLN A 7 -14.52 -15.13 -10.76
C GLN A 7 -14.94 -15.41 -9.30
N HIS A 8 -14.07 -15.13 -8.33
CA HIS A 8 -14.41 -15.06 -6.91
C HIS A 8 -13.93 -13.72 -6.32
N PRO A 9 -14.83 -12.83 -5.86
CA PRO A 9 -14.48 -11.48 -5.41
C PRO A 9 -13.59 -11.44 -4.15
N LEU A 10 -13.35 -12.58 -3.50
CA LEU A 10 -12.55 -12.68 -2.28
C LEU A 10 -11.20 -13.37 -2.47
N GLN A 11 -10.94 -13.96 -3.64
CA GLN A 11 -9.62 -14.55 -3.90
C GLN A 11 -8.63 -13.43 -4.22
N SER A 12 -7.53 -13.37 -3.46
CA SER A 12 -6.43 -12.45 -3.79
C SER A 12 -5.88 -12.79 -5.17
N TRP A 13 -5.63 -11.76 -5.97
CA TRP A 13 -5.11 -11.91 -7.33
C TRP A 13 -3.61 -12.27 -7.36
N MET A 14 -2.93 -12.12 -6.21
CA MET A 14 -1.53 -12.53 -5.99
C MET A 14 -1.35 -14.04 -6.19
N ASP A 15 -0.15 -14.49 -6.57
CA ASP A 15 0.15 -15.92 -6.61
C ASP A 15 0.02 -16.53 -5.20
N PRO A 16 -0.56 -17.73 -5.01
CA PRO A 16 -0.69 -18.35 -3.69
C PRO A 16 0.62 -18.46 -2.91
N ARG A 17 1.76 -18.63 -3.58
CA ARG A 17 3.09 -18.68 -2.94
C ARG A 17 3.50 -17.31 -2.41
N GLU A 18 3.21 -16.24 -3.16
CA GLU A 18 3.45 -14.87 -2.71
C GLU A 18 2.56 -14.53 -1.52
N GLN A 19 1.28 -14.95 -1.56
CA GLN A 19 0.35 -14.79 -0.45
C GLN A 19 0.86 -15.51 0.81
N ALA A 20 1.31 -16.75 0.67
CA ALA A 20 1.87 -17.53 1.76
C ALA A 20 3.08 -16.83 2.41
N LEU A 21 3.94 -16.20 1.59
CA LEU A 21 5.08 -15.44 2.09
C LEU A 21 4.63 -14.20 2.90
N VAL A 22 3.64 -13.43 2.46
CA VAL A 22 3.10 -12.31 3.26
C VAL A 22 2.53 -12.83 4.58
N VAL A 23 1.66 -13.85 4.52
CA VAL A 23 1.00 -14.44 5.71
C VAL A 23 2.02 -14.94 6.72
N GLN A 24 3.11 -15.56 6.28
CA GLN A 24 4.19 -16.02 7.15
C GLN A 24 4.75 -14.88 8.03
N TYR A 25 4.95 -13.67 7.49
CA TYR A 25 5.44 -12.53 8.26
C TYR A 25 4.38 -11.93 9.18
N LEU A 26 3.12 -11.83 8.70
CA LEU A 26 2.02 -11.32 9.52
C LEU A 26 1.75 -12.21 10.74
N GLN A 27 1.77 -13.54 10.57
CA GLN A 27 1.55 -14.51 11.65
C GLN A 27 2.69 -14.54 12.69
N ARG A 28 3.95 -14.45 12.24
CA ARG A 28 5.11 -14.44 13.15
C ARG A 28 5.11 -13.23 14.09
N SER A 29 4.70 -12.06 13.60
CA SER A 29 4.60 -10.85 14.44
C SER A 29 3.56 -11.02 15.55
N ASN A 30 2.42 -11.64 15.24
CA ASN A 30 1.37 -11.91 16.23
C ASN A 30 1.81 -12.88 17.34
N GLN A 31 2.80 -13.75 17.09
CA GLN A 31 3.36 -14.64 18.11
C GLN A 31 4.30 -13.90 19.06
N THR A 32 5.16 -13.02 18.54
CA THR A 32 6.12 -12.23 19.34
C THR A 32 5.41 -11.19 20.22
N THR A 33 4.31 -10.62 19.74
CA THR A 33 3.56 -9.56 20.47
C THR A 33 2.63 -10.12 21.54
N ARG A 34 2.24 -11.41 21.50
CA ARG A 34 1.41 -12.04 22.55
C ARG A 34 2.03 -12.05 23.95
N GLN A 35 3.34 -11.82 24.09
CA GLN A 35 4.00 -11.62 25.38
C GLN A 35 4.01 -10.15 25.86
N LYS A 36 3.63 -9.18 25.01
CA LYS A 36 3.57 -7.75 25.36
C LYS A 36 2.15 -7.20 25.18
N GLN A 37 1.41 -7.21 26.30
CA GLN A 37 0.21 -6.43 26.63
C GLN A 37 -1.00 -6.43 25.67
N ILE A 38 -2.16 -6.52 26.31
CA ILE A 38 -3.52 -6.47 25.77
C ILE A 38 -3.74 -5.07 25.18
N GLY A 39 -3.78 -4.95 23.85
CA GLY A 39 -4.20 -3.71 23.14
C GLY A 39 -3.50 -3.39 21.82
N SER A 40 -2.32 -3.94 21.50
CA SER A 40 -1.56 -3.53 20.31
C SER A 40 -1.37 -4.67 19.30
N GLY A 41 -2.39 -4.96 18.49
CA GLY A 41 -2.17 -5.79 17.31
C GLY A 41 -1.48 -5.01 16.19
N ALA A 42 -0.83 -5.71 15.26
CA ALA A 42 -0.06 -5.07 14.20
C ALA A 42 -0.92 -4.14 13.32
N THR A 43 -0.31 -3.11 12.75
CA THR A 43 -0.92 -2.20 11.78
C THR A 43 -0.32 -2.40 10.40
N MET A 44 -1.17 -2.37 9.36
CA MET A 44 -0.74 -2.55 7.97
C MET A 44 -1.20 -1.39 7.10
N LEU A 45 -0.32 -0.90 6.24
CA LEU A 45 -0.60 0.02 5.15
C LEU A 45 -0.53 -0.73 3.81
N GLU A 46 -1.41 -0.39 2.89
CA GLU A 46 -1.39 -0.87 1.52
C GLU A 46 -1.53 0.29 0.54
N TYR A 47 -0.79 0.21 -0.55
CA TYR A 47 -0.93 1.06 -1.72
C TYR A 47 -1.40 0.18 -2.89
N GLY A 48 -2.62 0.41 -3.37
CA GLY A 48 -3.35 -0.44 -4.31
C GLY A 48 -4.38 -1.30 -3.57
N ALA A 49 -5.57 -0.77 -3.32
CA ALA A 49 -6.59 -1.52 -2.57
C ALA A 49 -7.23 -2.59 -3.47
N GLY A 50 -7.65 -3.71 -2.90
CA GLY A 50 -8.22 -4.83 -3.66
C GLY A 50 -8.60 -6.01 -2.79
N SER A 51 -8.63 -7.20 -3.38
CA SER A 51 -8.90 -8.45 -2.63
C SER A 51 -7.84 -8.74 -1.57
N SER A 52 -6.59 -8.31 -1.80
CA SER A 52 -5.50 -8.30 -0.81
C SER A 52 -5.88 -7.54 0.48
N THR A 53 -6.53 -6.38 0.36
CA THR A 53 -7.00 -5.58 1.51
C THR A 53 -7.91 -6.39 2.43
N PHE A 54 -8.91 -7.07 1.86
CA PHE A 54 -9.86 -7.89 2.62
C PHE A 54 -9.24 -9.20 3.12
N PHE A 55 -8.30 -9.77 2.38
CA PHE A 55 -7.62 -11.00 2.77
C PHE A 55 -6.64 -10.77 3.93
N TYR A 56 -5.69 -9.83 3.79
CA TYR A 56 -4.62 -9.61 4.76
C TYR A 56 -5.07 -8.88 6.03
N SER A 57 -6.17 -8.12 5.97
CA SER A 57 -6.79 -7.52 7.17
C SER A 57 -7.24 -8.55 8.21
N ASN A 58 -7.33 -9.83 7.85
CA ASN A 58 -7.59 -10.90 8.82
C ASN A 58 -6.41 -11.21 9.75
N TYR A 59 -5.20 -10.77 9.41
CA TYR A 59 -3.98 -11.09 10.16
C TYR A 59 -3.43 -9.92 10.97
N VAL A 60 -4.08 -8.75 10.90
CA VAL A 60 -3.64 -7.52 11.58
C VAL A 60 -4.82 -6.87 12.29
N HIS A 61 -4.53 -5.96 13.23
CA HIS A 61 -5.57 -5.29 14.00
C HIS A 61 -6.19 -4.12 13.24
N ARG A 62 -5.35 -3.32 12.57
CA ARG A 62 -5.79 -2.18 11.76
C ARG A 62 -5.16 -2.24 10.37
N TYR A 63 -5.99 -2.08 9.35
CA TYR A 63 -5.57 -2.10 7.95
C TYR A 63 -5.96 -0.81 7.26
N VAL A 64 -4.98 -0.10 6.70
CA VAL A 64 -5.18 1.11 5.89
C VAL A 64 -4.80 0.80 4.46
N SER A 65 -5.66 1.11 3.50
CA SER A 65 -5.37 0.92 2.07
C SER A 65 -5.65 2.19 1.27
N ILE A 66 -4.82 2.49 0.28
CA ILE A 66 -4.91 3.70 -0.55
C ILE A 66 -5.13 3.26 -2.00
N GLU A 67 -6.20 3.76 -2.63
CA GLU A 67 -6.57 3.45 -4.02
C GLU A 67 -6.70 4.72 -4.85
N HIS A 68 -6.19 4.69 -6.09
CA HIS A 68 -6.23 5.83 -7.02
C HIS A 68 -7.37 5.75 -8.03
N ASN A 69 -7.86 4.55 -8.32
CA ASN A 69 -8.88 4.30 -9.31
C ASN A 69 -10.28 4.43 -8.69
N MET A 70 -10.93 5.56 -8.99
CA MET A 70 -12.25 5.90 -8.45
C MET A 70 -13.36 4.92 -8.88
N ASP A 71 -13.28 4.34 -10.08
CA ASP A 71 -14.23 3.32 -10.53
C ASP A 71 -14.04 2.03 -9.73
N TYR A 72 -12.79 1.64 -9.48
CA TYR A 72 -12.47 0.49 -8.66
C TYR A 72 -12.88 0.70 -7.19
N CYS A 73 -12.79 1.93 -6.68
CA CYS A 73 -13.33 2.26 -5.36
C CYS A 73 -14.83 1.96 -5.21
N ARG A 74 -15.62 2.11 -6.27
CA ARG A 74 -17.04 1.70 -6.25
C ARG A 74 -17.22 0.19 -6.19
N ILE A 75 -16.27 -0.57 -6.73
CA ILE A 75 -16.23 -2.04 -6.59
C ILE A 75 -15.86 -2.39 -5.14
N LEU A 76 -14.92 -1.68 -4.52
CA LEU A 76 -14.54 -1.86 -3.12
C LEU A 76 -15.72 -1.66 -2.16
N GLU A 77 -16.63 -0.71 -2.42
CA GLU A 77 -17.87 -0.55 -1.64
C GLU A 77 -18.71 -1.84 -1.62
N ARG A 78 -18.82 -2.52 -2.78
CA ARG A 78 -19.55 -3.79 -2.90
C ARG A 78 -18.84 -4.93 -2.18
N MET A 79 -17.52 -4.99 -2.31
CA MET A 79 -16.70 -5.99 -1.59
C MET A 79 -16.76 -5.76 -0.08
N ALA A 80 -16.77 -4.51 0.37
CA ALA A 80 -16.92 -4.14 1.77
C ALA A 80 -18.30 -4.55 2.29
N ALA A 81 -19.38 -4.26 1.55
CA ALA A 81 -20.74 -4.65 1.93
C ALA A 81 -20.91 -6.16 2.13
N SER A 82 -20.12 -7.00 1.45
CA SER A 82 -20.17 -8.46 1.58
C SER A 82 -19.31 -9.03 2.71
N GLN A 83 -18.54 -8.23 3.45
CA GLN A 83 -17.70 -8.73 4.54
C GLN A 83 -18.49 -8.89 5.85
N PRO A 84 -18.69 -10.10 6.39
CA PRO A 84 -19.31 -10.23 7.71
C PRO A 84 -18.34 -9.75 8.81
N ASN A 85 -18.89 -9.18 9.89
CA ASN A 85 -18.17 -8.95 11.17
C ASN A 85 -16.92 -8.04 11.09
N ARG A 86 -16.90 -7.07 10.18
CA ARG A 86 -15.83 -6.07 10.08
C ARG A 86 -16.41 -4.67 10.12
N SER A 87 -15.64 -3.73 10.66
CA SER A 87 -15.94 -2.31 10.53
C SER A 87 -15.05 -1.76 9.43
N ILE A 88 -15.67 -1.33 8.33
CA ILE A 88 -15.02 -0.88 7.11
C ILE A 88 -15.50 0.52 6.76
N ILE A 89 -14.55 1.42 6.57
CA ILE A 89 -14.78 2.78 6.10
C ILE A 89 -14.05 2.97 4.77
N ILE A 90 -14.72 3.56 3.79
CA ILE A 90 -14.12 3.99 2.54
C ILE A 90 -14.33 5.50 2.42
N SER A 91 -13.24 6.25 2.42
CA SER A 91 -13.21 7.71 2.37
C SER A 91 -12.73 8.19 1.00
N TYR A 92 -13.51 9.03 0.35
CA TYR A 92 -13.18 9.63 -0.94
C TYR A 92 -12.50 10.97 -0.72
N MET A 93 -11.23 11.07 -1.09
CA MET A 93 -10.39 12.22 -0.79
C MET A 93 -10.08 13.03 -2.05
N LYS A 94 -10.08 14.35 -1.90
CA LYS A 94 -9.58 15.31 -2.89
C LYS A 94 -8.49 16.15 -2.25
N SER A 95 -7.48 16.53 -3.03
CA SER A 95 -6.46 17.51 -2.61
C SER A 95 -6.81 18.90 -3.12
N ASP A 96 -6.64 19.91 -2.27
CA ASP A 96 -6.68 21.33 -2.62
C ASP A 96 -5.51 22.10 -1.97
N SER A 97 -5.54 23.44 -2.04
CA SER A 97 -4.50 24.29 -1.47
C SER A 97 -4.33 24.16 0.05
N SER A 98 -5.33 23.65 0.75
CA SER A 98 -5.36 23.47 2.21
C SER A 98 -4.98 22.04 2.62
N GLY A 99 -4.79 21.13 1.66
CA GLY A 99 -4.45 19.73 1.89
C GLY A 99 -5.52 18.76 1.41
N PHE A 100 -5.61 17.59 2.04
CA PHE A 100 -6.60 16.56 1.68
C PHE A 100 -7.91 16.76 2.44
N ILE A 101 -9.01 16.84 1.70
CA ILE A 101 -10.38 16.92 2.20
C ILE A 101 -11.15 15.65 1.85
N GLU A 102 -11.94 15.16 2.80
CA GLU A 102 -12.90 14.08 2.54
C GLU A 102 -14.15 14.67 1.88
N THR A 103 -14.53 14.12 0.72
CA THR A 103 -15.67 14.57 -0.09
C THR A 103 -16.88 13.66 0.02
N ASN A 104 -16.65 12.39 0.33
CA ASN A 104 -17.69 11.39 0.53
C ASN A 104 -17.16 10.24 1.38
N ARG A 105 -18.06 9.48 2.00
CA ARG A 105 -17.72 8.34 2.85
C ARG A 105 -18.76 7.24 2.73
N PHE A 106 -18.30 6.04 2.44
CA PHE A 106 -19.04 4.81 2.67
C PHE A 106 -18.69 4.24 4.03
N LYS A 107 -19.71 3.81 4.77
CA LYS A 107 -19.57 3.06 6.02
C LYS A 107 -20.35 1.77 5.90
N GLN A 108 -19.71 0.67 6.24
CA GLN A 108 -20.40 -0.60 6.31
C GLN A 108 -21.36 -0.60 7.52
N ASN A 109 -22.65 -0.86 7.28
CA ASN A 109 -23.67 -0.95 8.32
C ASN A 109 -23.58 -2.30 9.04
N VAL A 110 -22.66 -2.42 10.00
CA VAL A 110 -22.59 -3.58 10.91
C VAL A 110 -23.00 -3.11 12.31
N PRO A 111 -23.82 -3.87 13.08
CA PRO A 111 -24.18 -3.50 14.45
C PRO A 111 -22.90 -3.30 15.28
N LEU A 112 -22.61 -2.05 15.62
CA LEU A 112 -21.38 -1.67 16.30
C LEU A 112 -21.42 -2.15 17.75
N SER A 113 -20.61 -3.17 18.06
CA SER A 113 -19.83 -3.07 19.30
C SER A 113 -18.75 -1.99 19.07
N ASN A 114 -18.56 -1.07 20.01
CA ASN A 114 -17.69 0.13 19.98
C ASN A 114 -16.20 -0.11 19.63
N VAL A 115 -15.87 -0.65 18.46
CA VAL A 115 -14.51 -0.99 18.06
C VAL A 115 -14.10 -0.11 16.87
N ASP A 116 -12.89 0.43 16.93
CA ASP A 116 -12.24 1.15 15.82
C ASP A 116 -12.35 0.36 14.50
N PRO A 117 -12.47 1.04 13.35
CA PRO A 117 -12.60 0.36 12.08
C PRO A 117 -11.36 -0.49 11.81
N SER A 118 -11.58 -1.78 11.65
CA SER A 118 -10.54 -2.74 11.30
C SER A 118 -9.94 -2.45 9.92
N ILE A 119 -10.71 -1.83 9.01
CA ILE A 119 -10.28 -1.51 7.64
C ILE A 119 -10.68 -0.08 7.29
N GLN A 120 -9.70 0.73 6.86
CA GLN A 120 -9.91 2.07 6.32
C GLN A 120 -9.32 2.12 4.90
N ILE A 121 -10.14 2.45 3.91
CA ILE A 121 -9.72 2.60 2.52
C ILE A 121 -9.85 4.08 2.13
N TYR A 122 -8.78 4.65 1.59
CA TYR A 122 -8.77 6.01 1.09
C TYR A 122 -8.70 6.01 -0.45
N CYS A 123 -9.76 6.51 -1.07
CA CYS A 123 -9.89 6.66 -2.51
C CYS A 123 -9.42 8.05 -2.91
N ILE A 124 -8.23 8.15 -3.49
CA ILE A 124 -7.54 9.40 -3.79
C ILE A 124 -7.59 9.70 -5.27
N ILE A 125 -8.13 10.86 -5.64
CA ILE A 125 -8.05 11.32 -7.04
C ILE A 125 -6.59 11.71 -7.33
N PRO A 126 -5.93 11.08 -8.32
CA PRO A 126 -4.56 11.43 -8.71
C PRO A 126 -4.49 12.88 -9.24
N THR A 127 -3.34 13.52 -9.06
CA THR A 127 -3.11 14.95 -9.35
C THR A 127 -3.41 15.32 -10.81
N TYR A 128 -3.15 14.40 -11.74
CA TYR A 128 -3.54 14.57 -13.14
C TYR A 128 -4.86 13.85 -13.42
N ALA A 129 -5.95 14.62 -13.48
CA ALA A 129 -7.27 14.12 -13.81
C ALA A 129 -7.26 13.48 -15.21
N MET A 130 -7.74 12.23 -15.27
CA MET A 130 -7.84 11.35 -16.44
C MET A 130 -8.64 11.88 -17.65
N LEU A 131 -8.99 13.17 -17.71
CA LEU A 131 -9.89 13.69 -18.75
C LEU A 131 -9.26 13.74 -20.16
N PHE A 132 -7.94 13.89 -20.29
CA PHE A 132 -7.30 14.10 -21.61
C PHE A 132 -6.56 12.89 -22.20
N ARG A 133 -6.47 11.74 -21.51
CA ARG A 133 -5.53 10.66 -21.90
C ARG A 133 -6.15 9.30 -22.25
N ARG A 134 -7.47 9.17 -22.36
CA ARG A 134 -8.11 7.93 -22.84
C ARG A 134 -7.74 7.59 -24.31
N PHE A 135 -7.05 8.50 -25.02
CA PHE A 135 -6.68 8.33 -26.43
C PHE A 135 -5.18 8.22 -26.75
N TRP A 136 -4.24 8.54 -25.84
CA TRP A 136 -2.85 8.79 -26.30
C TRP A 136 -1.68 8.07 -25.61
N HIS A 137 -1.86 7.32 -24.51
CA HIS A 137 -0.68 6.67 -23.87
C HIS A 137 -0.95 5.24 -23.41
N ILE A 138 -0.93 4.33 -24.38
CA ILE A 138 -0.67 2.91 -24.16
C ILE A 138 0.86 2.77 -24.01
N GLY A 139 1.38 2.75 -22.77
CA GLY A 139 2.76 2.31 -22.51
C GLY A 139 3.67 3.21 -21.66
N GLU A 140 3.25 4.39 -21.21
CA GLU A 140 4.11 5.24 -20.35
C GLU A 140 4.19 4.72 -18.90
N ARG A 141 5.41 4.77 -18.33
CA ARG A 141 5.70 4.41 -16.94
C ARG A 141 4.93 5.33 -15.98
N SER A 142 4.45 4.80 -14.85
CA SER A 142 3.84 5.62 -13.79
C SER A 142 4.87 6.60 -13.22
N THR A 143 4.80 7.86 -13.62
CA THR A 143 5.65 8.93 -13.06
C THR A 143 5.04 9.48 -11.77
N TYR A 144 5.84 10.19 -11.00
CA TYR A 144 5.33 10.81 -9.78
C TYR A 144 4.37 11.95 -10.00
N SER A 145 4.63 12.82 -10.97
CA SER A 145 3.73 13.92 -11.32
C SER A 145 2.30 13.41 -11.58
N MET A 146 2.16 12.24 -12.21
CA MET A 146 0.86 11.60 -12.43
C MET A 146 0.17 11.14 -11.14
N TYR A 147 0.94 10.67 -10.16
CA TYR A 147 0.45 10.01 -8.94
C TYR A 147 0.76 10.76 -7.66
N GLN A 148 1.10 12.06 -7.72
CA GLN A 148 1.65 12.79 -6.58
C GLN A 148 0.70 12.73 -5.36
N ASN A 149 -0.58 13.07 -5.55
CA ASN A 149 -1.57 13.00 -4.46
C ASN A 149 -1.70 11.60 -3.86
N TYR A 150 -1.60 10.56 -4.69
CA TYR A 150 -1.66 9.17 -4.25
C TYR A 150 -0.42 8.82 -3.43
N VAL A 151 0.78 9.11 -3.95
CA VAL A 151 2.07 8.84 -3.31
C VAL A 151 2.20 9.58 -1.98
N ASP A 152 1.93 10.89 -1.97
CA ASP A 152 2.15 11.79 -0.84
C ASP A 152 1.06 11.70 0.24
N PHE A 153 -0.03 10.96 -0.01
CA PHE A 153 -1.19 10.92 0.87
C PHE A 153 -0.82 10.54 2.31
N VAL A 154 -0.02 9.49 2.50
CA VAL A 154 0.36 9.03 3.86
C VAL A 154 1.16 10.10 4.59
N SER A 155 2.06 10.81 3.91
CA SER A 155 2.90 11.84 4.52
C SER A 155 2.16 13.15 4.76
N SER A 156 1.08 13.41 4.01
CA SER A 156 0.31 14.65 4.16
C SER A 156 -0.84 14.49 5.15
N TYR A 157 -1.62 13.42 4.99
CA TYR A 157 -2.86 13.21 5.74
C TYR A 157 -2.67 12.28 6.94
N LEU A 158 -1.82 11.26 6.82
CA LEU A 158 -1.57 10.26 7.87
C LEU A 158 -0.18 10.46 8.52
N HIS A 159 0.29 11.71 8.60
CA HIS A 159 1.68 12.07 8.90
C HIS A 159 2.23 11.50 10.22
N ASN A 160 1.35 11.28 11.22
CA ASN A 160 1.72 10.72 12.53
C ASN A 160 1.53 9.19 12.64
N GLN A 161 1.09 8.53 11.58
CA GLN A 161 0.82 7.09 11.62
C GLN A 161 2.06 6.28 11.24
N LEU A 162 2.32 5.25 12.04
CA LEU A 162 3.38 4.25 11.81
C LEU A 162 2.74 2.88 11.57
N PHE A 163 3.42 2.07 10.75
CA PHE A 163 2.96 0.77 10.29
C PHE A 163 4.01 -0.30 10.50
N ASP A 164 3.60 -1.45 11.03
CA ASP A 164 4.44 -2.64 11.16
C ASP A 164 4.65 -3.31 9.80
N PHE A 165 3.65 -3.20 8.93
CA PHE A 165 3.64 -3.81 7.61
C PHE A 165 3.21 -2.81 6.55
N VAL A 166 3.87 -2.84 5.40
CA VAL A 166 3.47 -2.08 4.21
C VAL A 166 3.42 -2.99 3.01
N LEU A 167 2.31 -3.05 2.28
CA LEU A 167 2.20 -3.71 0.99
C LEU A 167 2.14 -2.67 -0.14
N ILE A 168 3.06 -2.78 -1.09
CA ILE A 168 3.14 -1.92 -2.27
C ILE A 168 2.72 -2.75 -3.47
N ASP A 169 1.45 -2.64 -3.83
CA ASP A 169 0.84 -3.38 -4.94
C ASP A 169 0.03 -2.52 -5.92
N GLY A 170 0.32 -1.21 -5.94
CA GLY A 170 -0.36 -0.25 -6.79
C GLY A 170 0.55 0.39 -7.84
N ARG A 171 0.33 1.69 -8.05
CA ARG A 171 1.11 2.52 -8.99
C ARG A 171 2.30 3.18 -8.29
N ALA A 172 3.23 3.71 -9.09
CA ALA A 172 4.40 4.46 -8.61
C ALA A 172 5.16 3.75 -7.46
N ARG A 173 5.35 2.42 -7.58
CA ARG A 173 5.85 1.56 -6.48
C ARG A 173 7.19 2.04 -5.89
N PRO A 174 8.18 2.47 -6.69
CA PRO A 174 9.45 2.98 -6.15
C PRO A 174 9.28 4.27 -5.33
N GLN A 175 8.40 5.16 -5.79
CA GLN A 175 8.10 6.42 -5.12
C GLN A 175 7.36 6.19 -3.80
N VAL A 176 6.36 5.30 -3.82
CA VAL A 176 5.68 4.84 -2.61
C VAL A 176 6.68 4.25 -1.63
N ALA A 177 7.56 3.34 -2.08
CA ALA A 177 8.56 2.71 -1.23
C ALA A 177 9.48 3.75 -0.56
N TYR A 178 9.81 4.83 -1.24
CA TYR A 178 10.57 5.93 -0.64
C TYR A 178 9.75 6.67 0.43
N VAL A 179 8.53 7.09 0.10
CA VAL A 179 7.67 7.90 1.01
C VAL A 179 7.35 7.15 2.31
N VAL A 180 7.09 5.84 2.23
CA VAL A 180 6.71 5.05 3.41
C VAL A 180 7.86 4.85 4.42
N LEU A 181 9.12 5.17 4.09
CA LEU A 181 10.27 5.02 5.00
C LEU A 181 10.08 5.68 6.37
N LYS A 182 9.39 6.83 6.39
CA LYS A 182 9.10 7.61 7.61
C LYS A 182 7.89 7.08 8.38
N HIS A 183 7.14 6.19 7.76
CA HIS A 183 5.91 5.59 8.31
C HIS A 183 6.13 4.15 8.76
N LEU A 184 7.39 3.67 8.79
CA LEU A 184 7.72 2.34 9.30
C LEU A 184 7.86 2.36 10.82
N ASN A 185 7.16 1.45 11.50
CA ASN A 185 7.18 1.30 12.95
C ASN A 185 8.47 0.62 13.45
N GLY A 186 9.58 1.35 13.36
CA GLY A 186 10.88 0.88 13.82
C GLY A 186 11.57 -0.11 12.88
N PRO A 187 12.66 -0.75 13.35
CA PRO A 187 13.50 -1.64 12.51
C PRO A 187 12.84 -2.97 12.16
N HIS A 188 11.81 -3.38 12.91
CA HIS A 188 11.12 -4.66 12.68
C HIS A 188 10.05 -4.59 11.60
N ALA A 189 9.66 -3.39 11.17
CA ALA A 189 8.67 -3.22 10.12
C ALA A 189 9.12 -3.89 8.81
N LYS A 190 8.15 -4.36 8.01
CA LYS A 190 8.40 -5.02 6.73
C LYS A 190 7.66 -4.32 5.61
N VAL A 191 8.33 -4.21 4.47
CA VAL A 191 7.73 -3.70 3.23
C VAL A 191 7.69 -4.82 2.21
N PHE A 192 6.49 -5.13 1.71
CA PHE A 192 6.24 -6.10 0.66
C PHE A 192 6.09 -5.37 -0.67
N VAL A 193 6.82 -5.78 -1.70
CA VAL A 193 6.69 -5.21 -3.05
C VAL A 193 6.38 -6.32 -4.03
N HIS A 194 5.20 -6.26 -4.61
CA HIS A 194 4.68 -7.25 -5.56
C HIS A 194 5.14 -6.93 -7.00
N ASP A 195 4.86 -7.81 -7.98
CA ASP A 195 5.31 -7.73 -9.38
C ASP A 195 6.83 -7.52 -9.54
N TRP A 196 7.65 -8.08 -8.65
CA TRP A 196 9.07 -7.72 -8.55
C TRP A 196 9.91 -8.11 -9.77
N ASN A 197 9.65 -9.28 -10.38
CA ASN A 197 10.61 -9.96 -11.23
C ASN A 197 10.93 -9.22 -12.53
N LYS A 198 9.90 -8.85 -13.30
CA LYS A 198 10.08 -8.18 -14.60
C LYS A 198 10.17 -6.66 -14.50
N ARG A 199 10.11 -6.11 -13.28
CA ARG A 199 10.09 -4.66 -13.03
C ARG A 199 11.45 -4.20 -12.50
N THR A 200 12.48 -4.32 -13.34
CA THR A 200 13.85 -3.94 -12.97
C THR A 200 13.98 -2.48 -12.51
N GLY A 201 13.13 -1.58 -13.02
CA GLY A 201 13.04 -0.20 -12.54
C GLY A 201 12.66 -0.07 -11.06
N TYR A 202 12.05 -1.09 -10.44
CA TYR A 202 11.74 -1.09 -9.02
C TYR A 202 12.97 -1.37 -8.16
N HIS A 203 13.99 -2.02 -8.72
CA HIS A 203 15.14 -2.53 -7.96
C HIS A 203 16.02 -1.40 -7.43
N VAL A 204 15.84 -0.17 -7.92
CA VAL A 204 16.54 1.01 -7.39
C VAL A 204 16.31 1.22 -5.89
N ILE A 205 15.14 0.84 -5.37
CA ILE A 205 14.82 0.99 -3.94
C ILE A 205 15.72 0.14 -3.04
N VAL A 206 16.22 -1.00 -3.54
CA VAL A 206 17.13 -1.87 -2.76
C VAL A 206 18.58 -1.45 -2.87
N HIS A 207 18.93 -0.67 -3.89
CA HIS A 207 20.24 -0.02 -3.95
C HIS A 207 20.33 1.11 -2.92
N GLU A 208 19.27 1.87 -2.72
CA GLU A 208 19.31 3.10 -1.91
C GLU A 208 18.78 2.92 -0.48
N PHE A 209 17.61 2.29 -0.30
CA PHE A 209 16.84 2.44 0.95
C PHE A 209 16.54 1.14 1.69
N TYR A 210 16.52 0.01 0.99
CA TYR A 210 16.03 -1.25 1.54
C TYR A 210 17.02 -2.42 1.37
N ASN A 211 17.04 -3.33 2.34
CA ASN A 211 17.64 -4.64 2.20
C ASN A 211 16.55 -5.66 1.85
N ILE A 212 16.81 -6.56 0.91
CA ILE A 212 15.95 -7.72 0.66
C ILE A 212 16.21 -8.74 1.76
N VAL A 213 15.16 -9.15 2.48
CA VAL A 213 15.24 -10.16 3.55
C VAL A 213 14.57 -11.47 3.20
N SER A 214 13.62 -11.45 2.27
CA SER A 214 13.04 -12.65 1.68
C SER A 214 12.44 -12.33 0.31
N ARG A 215 12.17 -13.37 -0.48
CA ARG A 215 11.60 -13.26 -1.82
C ARG A 215 10.86 -14.53 -2.20
N GLN A 216 9.76 -14.35 -2.93
CA GLN A 216 9.10 -15.40 -3.70
C GLN A 216 9.22 -15.00 -5.17
N ILE A 217 10.11 -15.67 -5.90
CA ILE A 217 10.42 -15.34 -7.31
C ILE A 217 9.64 -16.22 -8.27
N GLU A 218 9.22 -17.41 -7.86
CA GLU A 218 8.35 -18.24 -8.70
C GLU A 218 6.91 -17.72 -8.60
N SER A 219 6.33 -17.38 -9.74
CA SER A 219 4.98 -16.86 -9.86
C SER A 219 4.37 -17.34 -11.17
N ASP A 220 3.14 -17.82 -11.11
CA ASP A 220 2.37 -18.27 -12.29
C ASP A 220 1.60 -17.10 -12.93
N GLN A 221 1.73 -15.90 -12.38
CA GLN A 221 1.06 -14.71 -12.88
C GLN A 221 1.59 -14.26 -14.25
N LEU A 222 0.64 -13.87 -15.10
CA LEU A 222 0.91 -13.18 -16.36
C LEU A 222 1.64 -11.86 -16.08
N GLY A 223 2.91 -11.76 -16.48
CA GLY A 223 3.79 -10.64 -16.15
C GLY A 223 5.01 -11.03 -15.32
N GLY A 224 5.10 -12.30 -14.92
CA GLY A 224 6.24 -12.85 -14.17
C GLY A 224 6.18 -12.63 -12.68
N GLY A 225 5.17 -11.92 -12.17
CA GLY A 225 4.87 -11.67 -10.76
C GLY A 225 6.10 -11.45 -9.89
N GLY A 226 6.10 -12.12 -8.75
CA GLY A 226 7.16 -12.13 -7.77
C GLY A 226 6.91 -11.13 -6.64
N LEU A 227 7.31 -11.51 -5.44
CA LEU A 227 7.21 -10.70 -4.24
C LEU A 227 8.57 -10.61 -3.57
N VAL A 228 8.95 -9.41 -3.13
CA VAL A 228 10.08 -9.23 -2.21
C VAL A 228 9.61 -8.70 -0.87
N VAL A 229 10.27 -9.16 0.18
CA VAL A 229 10.14 -8.65 1.54
C VAL A 229 11.38 -7.84 1.86
N LEU A 230 11.17 -6.62 2.30
CA LEU A 230 12.20 -5.61 2.49
C LEU A 230 12.25 -5.14 3.94
N GLU A 231 13.44 -4.80 4.38
CA GLU A 231 13.72 -4.05 5.61
C GLU A 231 14.42 -2.74 5.30
N ARG A 232 14.11 -1.70 6.08
CA ARG A 232 14.74 -0.39 5.96
C ARG A 232 16.24 -0.49 6.28
N LYS A 233 17.10 0.06 5.42
CA LYS A 233 18.54 0.25 5.74
C LYS A 233 18.70 1.25 6.88
N LEU A 234 19.72 1.09 7.72
CA LEU A 234 20.02 2.10 8.75
C LEU A 234 20.61 3.38 8.15
N TYR A 235 21.30 3.25 7.03
CA TYR A 235 22.02 4.32 6.34
C TYR A 235 21.70 4.30 4.84
N VAL A 236 21.66 5.49 4.22
CA VAL A 236 21.63 5.63 2.76
C VAL A 236 23.06 5.79 2.25
N ARG A 237 23.27 5.45 0.98
CA ARG A 237 24.55 5.64 0.28
C ARG A 237 24.98 7.12 0.42
N GLY A 238 26.00 7.39 1.23
CA GLY A 238 26.44 8.76 1.57
C GLY A 238 26.17 9.23 3.01
N THR A 239 26.25 8.32 4.00
CA THR A 239 26.36 8.54 5.47
C THR A 239 25.17 9.13 6.24
N ALA A 240 24.15 9.70 5.59
CA ALA A 240 22.97 10.16 6.31
C ALA A 240 22.15 8.99 6.88
N LYS A 241 21.71 9.10 8.14
CA LYS A 241 20.73 8.17 8.71
C LYS A 241 19.39 8.38 8.00
N ILE A 242 18.66 7.31 7.68
CA ILE A 242 17.35 7.45 7.01
C ILE A 242 16.39 8.35 7.78
N ALA A 243 16.42 8.28 9.12
CA ALA A 243 15.59 9.12 9.98
C ALA A 243 15.86 10.63 9.83
N GLU A 244 17.06 11.01 9.37
CA GLU A 244 17.51 12.40 9.21
C GLU A 244 17.27 12.93 7.79
N ILE A 245 16.75 12.09 6.88
CA ILE A 245 16.45 12.50 5.51
C ILE A 245 15.21 13.40 5.51
N GLN A 246 15.44 14.71 5.43
CA GLN A 246 14.38 15.66 5.11
C GLN A 246 13.94 15.48 3.67
N TRP A 247 12.63 15.40 3.48
CA TRP A 247 12.03 15.38 2.15
C TRP A 247 12.31 16.74 1.52
N LYS A 248 13.15 16.76 0.50
CA LYS A 248 13.41 17.96 -0.30
C LYS A 248 13.04 17.59 -1.72
N LYS A 249 12.09 18.31 -2.31
CA LYS A 249 11.72 18.20 -3.73
C LYS A 249 12.94 18.35 -4.68
N SER A 250 14.03 18.97 -4.20
CA SER A 250 15.31 19.08 -4.92
C SER A 250 16.25 17.89 -4.76
N LYS A 251 15.94 16.94 -3.86
CA LYS A 251 16.66 15.68 -3.65
C LYS A 251 15.87 14.47 -4.17
N GLU A 252 14.89 14.72 -5.04
CA GLU A 252 14.16 13.65 -5.70
C GLU A 252 15.17 12.79 -6.48
N PRO A 253 15.21 11.44 -6.30
CA PRO A 253 16.11 10.64 -7.09
C PRO A 253 15.87 10.83 -8.59
N SER A 254 16.92 10.77 -9.40
CA SER A 254 16.83 11.09 -10.84
C SER A 254 15.85 10.20 -11.62
N TRP A 255 15.50 9.03 -11.08
CA TRP A 255 14.49 8.12 -11.63
C TRP A 255 13.04 8.48 -11.26
N TRP A 256 12.84 9.54 -10.48
CA TRP A 256 11.53 10.06 -10.08
C TRP A 256 10.87 10.89 -11.20
N LEU A 257 11.71 11.43 -12.12
CA LEU A 257 11.36 12.16 -13.35
C LEU A 257 11.02 11.20 -14.51
#